data_AF-A0AAD3HA59-F1
#
_entry.id   AF-A0AAD3HA59-F1
#
_cell.length_a   1.000
_cell.length_b   1.000
_cell.length_c   1.000
_cell.angle_alpha   90.00
_cell.angle_beta   90.00
_cell.angle_gamma   90.00
#
_symmetry.space_group_name_H-M   'P 1'
#
loop_
_entity.id
_entity.type
_entity.pdbx_description
1 polymer ?
#
loop_
_entity_poly.entity_id
_entity_poly.type
_entity_poly.pdbx_seq_one_letter_code
_entity_poly.pdbx_strand_id
1 'polypeptide(L)'
;KVLEKELHGLLKILQEKGVVPEGLSVASEFHVYRSLRRGATARATNMQLSQVVIDTNNRWRSMQTSRGKKNLPMSQLYLDIRVALPAHLAFSAAM
;
A
#
# COMPACT_ATOMS: atom_id res chain seq x y z
N LYS A 1 17.17 5.75 8.03
CA LYS A 1 18.00 5.07 9.05
C LYS A 1 17.74 5.56 10.48
N VAL A 2 17.40 6.82 10.72
CA VAL A 2 17.11 7.32 12.09
C VAL A 2 15.72 6.86 12.59
N LEU A 3 14.66 7.08 11.82
CA LEU A 3 13.27 6.70 12.16
C LEU A 3 13.06 5.20 12.43
N GLU A 4 13.77 4.37 11.70
CA GLU A 4 13.73 2.92 11.83
C GLU A 4 14.36 2.46 13.14
N LYS A 5 15.43 3.13 13.59
CA LYS A 5 16.07 2.84 14.87
C LYS A 5 15.19 3.22 16.06
N GLU A 6 14.44 4.31 15.95
CA GLU A 6 13.49 4.74 16.99
C GLU A 6 12.27 3.81 17.07
N LEU A 7 11.70 3.39 15.92
CA LEU A 7 10.62 2.39 15.88
C LEU A 7 11.06 1.06 16.50
N HIS A 8 12.27 0.61 16.16
CA HIS A 8 12.84 -0.60 16.75
C HIS A 8 13.13 -0.43 18.26
N GLY A 9 13.50 0.78 18.70
CA GLY A 9 13.64 1.09 20.12
C GLY A 9 12.31 1.01 20.89
N LEU A 10 11.24 1.55 20.33
CA LEU A 10 9.90 1.52 20.95
C LEU A 10 9.30 0.12 20.98
N LEU A 11 9.42 -0.63 19.90
CA LEU A 11 8.95 -2.01 19.83
C LEU A 11 9.72 -2.91 20.80
N LYS A 12 10.99 -2.61 21.07
CA LYS A 12 11.77 -3.27 22.12
C LYS A 12 11.24 -2.96 23.53
N ILE A 13 10.89 -1.70 23.80
CA ILE A 13 10.25 -1.32 25.08
C ILE A 13 8.88 -1.98 25.25
N LEU A 14 8.12 -2.16 24.17
CA LEU A 14 6.82 -2.87 24.20
C LEU A 14 6.97 -4.39 24.37
N GLN A 15 8.08 -4.94 23.91
CA GLN A 15 8.47 -6.32 24.15
C GLN A 15 8.81 -6.54 25.62
N GLU A 16 9.56 -5.62 26.23
CA GLU A 16 9.87 -5.64 27.67
C GLU A 16 8.62 -5.49 28.55
N LYS A 17 7.54 -4.90 28.03
CA LYS A 17 6.24 -4.80 28.71
C LYS A 17 5.31 -6.01 28.47
N GLY A 18 5.78 -7.03 27.75
CA GLY A 18 5.03 -8.26 27.49
C GLY A 18 3.86 -8.13 26.50
N VAL A 19 3.73 -6.99 25.81
CA VAL A 19 2.70 -6.76 24.79
C VAL A 19 3.10 -7.38 23.45
N VAL A 20 4.40 -7.48 23.20
CA VAL A 20 4.99 -8.12 22.02
C VAL A 20 5.79 -9.34 22.48
N PRO A 21 5.69 -10.51 21.83
CA PRO A 21 6.41 -11.72 22.24
C PRO A 21 7.94 -11.50 22.26
N GLU A 22 8.60 -11.90 23.35
CA GLU A 22 10.05 -11.71 23.56
C GLU A 22 10.95 -12.44 22.56
N GLY A 23 10.40 -13.40 21.80
CA GLY A 23 11.13 -14.10 20.74
C GLY A 23 11.17 -13.38 19.38
N LEU A 24 10.46 -12.26 19.20
CA LEU A 24 10.34 -11.59 17.90
C LEU A 24 11.47 -10.56 17.69
N SER A 25 12.25 -10.72 16.62
CA SER A 25 13.29 -9.73 16.25
C SER A 25 12.64 -8.50 15.60
N VAL A 26 12.32 -7.54 16.46
CA VAL A 26 11.72 -6.24 16.16
C VAL A 26 12.41 -5.51 15.00
N ALA A 27 13.74 -5.59 14.94
CA ALA A 27 14.53 -4.83 13.99
C ALA A 27 14.47 -5.35 12.56
N SER A 28 14.02 -6.59 12.37
CA SER A 28 13.88 -7.22 11.06
C SER A 28 12.45 -7.19 10.51
N GLU A 29 11.44 -7.04 11.37
CA GLU A 29 10.03 -7.08 10.93
C GLU A 29 9.44 -5.70 10.66
N PHE A 30 9.92 -4.64 11.30
CA PHE A 30 9.26 -3.34 11.32
C PHE A 30 10.03 -2.26 10.55
N HIS A 31 10.40 -2.54 9.30
CA HIS A 31 11.11 -1.59 8.45
C HIS A 31 10.20 -0.50 7.83
N VAL A 32 10.49 0.76 8.13
CA VAL A 32 9.69 1.95 7.74
C VAL A 32 9.81 2.31 6.24
N TYR A 33 10.83 1.84 5.52
CA TYR A 33 11.03 2.16 4.10
C TYR A 33 10.19 1.32 3.11
N ARG A 34 8.93 1.07 3.43
CA ARG A 34 7.94 0.69 2.41
C ARG A 34 7.62 1.96 1.61
N SER A 35 8.05 2.02 0.35
CA SER A 35 7.71 3.10 -0.59
C SER A 35 6.25 3.54 -0.48
N LEU A 36 5.90 4.81 -0.75
CA LEU A 36 4.52 5.32 -0.72
C LEU A 36 3.52 4.38 -1.45
N ARG A 37 4.01 3.71 -2.50
CA ARG A 37 3.33 2.62 -3.21
C ARG A 37 3.03 1.41 -2.30
N ARG A 38 4.04 0.86 -1.62
CA ARG A 38 3.91 -0.26 -0.69
C ARG A 38 3.14 0.11 0.58
N GLY A 39 3.21 1.36 1.03
CA GLY A 39 2.45 1.85 2.19
C GLY A 39 0.94 1.91 1.93
N ALA A 40 0.54 2.49 0.78
CA ALA A 40 -0.86 2.53 0.36
C ALA A 40 -1.44 1.13 0.11
N THR A 41 -0.69 0.24 -0.55
CA THR A 41 -1.14 -1.15 -0.72
C THR A 41 -1.18 -1.90 0.60
N ALA A 42 -0.19 -1.73 1.48
CA ALA A 42 -0.19 -2.40 2.79
C ALA A 42 -1.35 -1.94 3.67
N ARG A 43 -1.72 -0.65 3.62
CA ARG A 43 -2.89 -0.13 4.34
C ARG A 43 -4.19 -0.69 3.77
N ALA A 44 -4.35 -0.70 2.45
CA ALA A 44 -5.53 -1.28 1.81
C ALA A 44 -5.66 -2.78 2.10
N THR A 45 -4.55 -3.51 2.13
CA THR A 45 -4.52 -4.92 2.56
C THR A 45 -4.89 -5.08 4.04
N ASN A 46 -4.40 -4.21 4.93
CA ASN A 46 -4.76 -4.22 6.36
C ASN A 46 -6.26 -3.93 6.59
N MET A 47 -6.87 -3.12 5.72
CA MET A 47 -8.31 -2.83 5.75
C MET A 47 -9.15 -3.89 5.02
N GLN A 48 -8.54 -5.02 4.60
CA GLN A 48 -9.21 -6.14 3.95
C GLN A 48 -9.98 -5.75 2.68
N LEU A 49 -9.47 -4.75 1.93
CA LEU A 49 -10.04 -4.44 0.63
C LEU A 49 -9.84 -5.62 -0.32
N SER A 50 -10.83 -5.84 -1.18
CA SER A 50 -10.74 -6.89 -2.20
C SER A 50 -9.47 -6.72 -3.03
N GLN A 51 -8.75 -7.83 -3.24
CA GLN A 51 -7.52 -7.86 -4.02
C GLN A 51 -7.73 -7.29 -5.43
N VAL A 52 -8.91 -7.51 -6.01
CA VAL A 52 -9.31 -6.96 -7.31
C VAL A 52 -9.26 -5.43 -7.31
N VAL A 53 -9.66 -4.79 -6.22
CA VAL A 53 -9.66 -3.33 -6.06
C VAL A 53 -8.24 -2.79 -5.96
N ILE A 54 -7.41 -3.45 -5.15
CA ILE A 54 -5.99 -3.09 -4.95
C ILE A 54 -5.23 -3.21 -6.29
N ASP A 55 -5.42 -4.30 -7.01
CA ASP A 55 -4.72 -4.58 -8.26
C ASP A 55 -5.16 -3.66 -9.40
N THR A 56 -6.46 -3.38 -9.50
CA THR A 56 -7.00 -2.43 -10.49
C THR A 56 -6.41 -1.04 -10.27
N ASN A 57 -6.36 -0.57 -9.03
CA ASN A 57 -5.78 0.73 -8.72
C ASN A 57 -4.26 0.78 -8.95
N ASN A 58 -3.53 -0.29 -8.62
CA ASN A 58 -2.09 -0.41 -8.90
C ASN A 58 -1.80 -0.41 -10.40
N ARG A 59 -2.60 -1.13 -11.20
CA ARG A 59 -2.51 -1.20 -12.66
C ARG A 59 -2.73 0.17 -13.28
N TRP A 60 -3.76 0.90 -12.82
CA TRP A 60 -4.05 2.25 -13.28
C TRP A 60 -2.89 3.23 -13.01
N ARG A 61 -2.32 3.24 -11.80
CA ARG A 61 -1.16 4.08 -11.50
C ARG A 61 0.09 3.70 -12.29
N SER A 62 0.31 2.41 -12.55
CA SER A 62 1.38 1.94 -13.43
C SER A 62 1.20 2.43 -14.87
N MET A 63 -0.03 2.46 -15.36
CA MET A 63 -0.36 3.01 -16.68
C MET A 63 -0.13 4.52 -16.76
N GLN A 64 -0.30 5.27 -15.66
CA GLN A 64 -0.02 6.71 -15.62
C GLN A 64 1.47 7.05 -15.49
N THR A 65 2.26 6.20 -14.85
CA THR A 65 3.71 6.43 -14.62
C THR A 65 4.60 5.94 -15.75
N SER A 66 4.13 4.97 -16.53
CA SER A 66 4.78 4.59 -17.79
C SER A 66 4.75 5.81 -18.71
N ARG A 67 5.90 6.30 -19.18
CA ARG A 67 6.07 7.54 -19.97
C ARG A 67 5.27 7.64 -21.29
N GLY A 68 4.32 6.76 -21.54
CA GLY A 68 3.36 6.85 -22.64
C GLY A 68 1.95 6.58 -22.13
N LYS A 69 1.04 7.52 -22.40
CA LYS A 69 -0.40 7.21 -22.40
C LYS A 69 -0.60 6.03 -23.35
N LYS A 70 -1.33 5.02 -22.90
CA LYS A 70 -1.71 3.89 -23.75
C LYS A 70 -2.44 4.46 -24.97
N ASN A 71 -1.96 4.18 -26.19
CA ASN A 71 -2.62 4.56 -27.45
C ASN A 71 -3.87 3.69 -27.65
N LEU A 72 -4.85 3.86 -26.76
CA LEU A 72 -6.16 3.24 -26.88
C LEU A 72 -7.10 4.21 -27.62
N PRO A 73 -8.08 3.70 -28.39
CA PRO A 73 -9.15 4.53 -28.91
C PRO A 73 -9.90 5.20 -27.75
N MET A 74 -10.32 6.44 -27.95
CA MET A 74 -10.90 7.27 -26.87
C MET A 74 -12.10 6.62 -26.18
N SER A 75 -12.92 5.87 -26.92
CA SER A 75 -14.05 5.09 -26.38
C SER A 75 -13.62 4.05 -25.35
N GLN A 76 -12.51 3.35 -25.61
CA GLN A 76 -11.99 2.32 -24.73
C GLN A 76 -11.33 2.91 -23.48
N LEU A 77 -10.74 4.10 -23.60
CA LEU A 77 -10.23 4.86 -22.45
C LEU A 77 -11.35 5.25 -21.49
N TYR A 78 -12.47 5.77 -22.02
CA TYR A 78 -13.62 6.14 -21.18
C TYR A 78 -14.28 4.93 -20.51
N LEU A 79 -14.36 3.80 -21.21
CA LEU A 79 -14.86 2.55 -20.64
C LEU A 79 -13.96 2.07 -19.49
N ASP A 80 -12.65 2.07 -19.69
CA ASP A 80 -11.67 1.65 -18.69
C ASP A 80 -11.73 2.56 -17.43
N ILE A 81 -11.87 3.88 -17.63
CA ILE A 81 -12.06 4.84 -16.52
C ILE A 81 -13.35 4.55 -15.75
N ARG A 82 -14.48 4.36 -16.44
CA ARG A 82 -15.78 4.12 -15.78
C ARG A 82 -15.78 2.82 -14.98
N VAL A 83 -15.15 1.77 -15.52
CA VAL A 83 -15.05 0.47 -14.85
C VAL A 83 -14.08 0.53 -13.66
N ALA A 84 -12.98 1.29 -13.76
CA ALA A 84 -12.01 1.44 -12.68
C ALA A 84 -12.45 2.41 -11.57
N LEU A 85 -13.37 3.35 -11.86
CA LEU A 85 -13.85 4.37 -10.93
C LEU A 85 -14.32 3.82 -9.56
N PRO A 86 -15.20 2.81 -9.46
CA PRO A 86 -15.63 2.28 -8.17
C PRO A 86 -14.49 1.66 -7.36
N ALA A 87 -13.55 0.98 -8.03
CA ALA A 87 -12.36 0.44 -7.37
C ALA A 87 -11.46 1.57 -6.84
N HIS A 88 -11.29 2.66 -7.61
CA HIS A 88 -10.54 3.83 -7.15
C HIS A 88 -11.20 4.51 -5.95
N LEU A 89 -12.52 4.65 -5.93
CA LEU A 89 -13.25 5.24 -4.82
C LEU A 89 -13.13 4.38 -3.56
N ALA A 90 -13.29 3.07 -3.67
CA ALA A 90 -13.10 2.13 -2.56
C ALA A 90 -11.66 2.17 -2.01
N PHE A 91 -10.66 2.15 -2.90
CA PHE A 91 -9.25 2.25 -2.52
C PHE A 91 -8.89 3.60 -1.89
N SER A 92 -9.54 4.69 -2.34
CA SER A 92 -9.36 6.03 -1.77
C SER A 92 -10.02 6.18 -0.40
N ALA A 93 -11.16 5.52 -0.16
CA ALA A 93 -11.81 5.54 1.14
C ALA A 93 -11.01 4.78 2.22
N ALA A 94 -10.17 3.83 1.80
CA ALA A 94 -9.31 3.04 2.66
C ALA A 94 -7.91 3.62 2.89
N MET A 95 -7.62 4.78 2.30
CA MET A 95 -6.30 5.41 2.36
C MET A 95 -6.32 6.60 3.29
#